data_AF-A0AAV4QJY4-F1
#
_entry.id   AF-A0AAV4QJY4-F1
#
_cell.length_a   1.000
_cell.length_b   1.000
_cell.length_c   1.000
_cell.angle_alpha   90.00
_cell.angle_beta   90.00
_cell.angle_gamma   90.00
#
_symmetry.space_group_name_H-M   'P 1'
#
loop_
_entity.id
_entity.type
_entity.pdbx_description
1 polymer ?
#
loop_
_entity_poly.entity_id
_entity_poly.type
_entity_poly.pdbx_seq_one_letter_code
_entity_poly.pdbx_strand_id
1 'polypeptide(L)'
;MLSRVKKQVTTDATAIDADSMFALVILSCISLTASNGIHQPQPYNFGYSIKDHHGEQHREESGNGAGAVVGNFGDDRGFARQVN
;
A
#
# COMPACT_ATOMS: atom_id res chain seq x y z
N MET A 1 70.40 1.23 20.46
CA MET A 1 69.24 0.83 21.27
C MET A 1 67.99 1.43 20.63
N LEU A 2 67.18 0.62 19.93
CA LEU A 2 65.88 1.07 19.40
C LEU A 2 64.76 0.56 20.32
N SER A 3 64.03 1.45 21.00
CA SER A 3 62.80 1.11 21.71
C SER A 3 61.58 1.38 20.81
N ARG A 4 60.90 0.31 20.38
CA ARG A 4 59.62 0.41 19.66
C ARG A 4 58.51 0.71 20.65
N VAL A 5 57.93 1.90 20.57
CA VAL A 5 56.67 2.23 21.24
C VAL A 5 55.53 1.55 20.47
N LYS A 6 54.91 0.52 21.07
CA LYS A 6 53.64 -0.02 20.58
C LYS A 6 52.53 0.95 20.93
N LYS A 7 52.01 1.70 19.96
CA LYS A 7 50.72 2.38 20.11
C LYS A 7 49.63 1.32 20.08
N GLN A 8 49.02 1.07 21.23
CA GLN A 8 47.88 0.18 21.36
C GLN A 8 46.63 1.00 21.04
N VAL A 9 45.99 0.72 19.90
CA VAL A 9 44.68 1.28 19.57
C VAL A 9 43.66 0.41 20.30
N THR A 10 43.12 0.94 21.39
CA THR A 10 41.98 0.35 22.08
C THR A 10 40.73 1.01 21.48
N THR A 11 40.00 0.26 20.66
CA THR A 11 38.62 0.60 20.30
C THR A 11 37.73 0.19 21.47
N ASP A 12 37.40 1.16 22.32
CA ASP A 12 36.40 0.99 23.37
C ASP A 12 35.03 0.73 22.75
N ALA A 13 34.26 -0.16 23.37
CA ALA A 13 32.95 -0.60 22.91
C ALA A 13 31.97 0.59 22.81
N THR A 14 31.76 1.03 21.57
CA THR A 14 30.70 1.90 21.00
C THR A 14 29.71 2.51 22.00
N ALA A 15 30.11 3.60 22.66
CA ALA A 15 29.15 4.58 23.14
C ALA A 15 28.50 5.21 21.89
N ILE A 16 27.19 5.02 21.75
CA ILE A 16 26.48 5.57 20.60
C ILE A 16 26.22 7.05 20.91
N ASP A 17 26.92 7.93 20.19
CA ASP A 17 26.77 9.37 20.35
C ASP A 17 25.39 9.85 19.86
N ALA A 18 24.98 11.05 20.29
CA ALA A 18 23.67 11.60 19.96
C ALA A 18 23.48 11.78 18.44
N ASP A 19 24.57 12.06 17.72
CA ASP A 19 24.57 12.22 16.26
C ASP A 19 24.36 10.87 15.54
N SER A 20 24.99 9.79 16.00
CA SER A 20 24.76 8.43 15.53
C SER A 20 23.37 7.94 15.91
N MET A 21 22.87 8.29 17.09
CA MET A 21 21.48 8.01 17.49
C MET A 21 20.49 8.69 16.54
N PHE A 22 20.73 9.95 16.20
CA PHE A 22 19.90 10.67 15.24
C PHE A 22 19.96 10.04 13.84
N ALA A 23 21.17 9.70 13.36
CA ALA A 23 21.35 9.02 12.08
C ALA A 23 20.65 7.66 12.03
N LEU A 24 20.72 6.87 13.12
CA LEU A 24 20.05 5.57 13.23
C LEU A 24 18.52 5.72 13.27
N VAL A 25 17.99 6.74 13.95
CA VAL A 25 16.55 7.05 13.95
C VAL A 25 16.07 7.37 12.54
N ILE A 26 16.76 8.28 11.84
CA ILE A 26 16.40 8.64 10.45
C ILE A 26 16.45 7.42 9.52
N LEU A 27 17.50 6.60 9.63
CA LEU A 27 17.64 5.38 8.83
C LEU A 27 16.49 4.37 9.09
N SER A 28 16.08 4.23 10.36
CA SER A 28 14.95 3.36 10.71
C SER A 28 13.61 3.87 10.18
N CYS A 29 13.37 5.19 10.22
CA CYS A 29 12.16 5.82 9.68
C CYS A 29 12.07 5.64 8.16
N ILE A 30 13.17 5.82 7.44
CA ILE A 30 13.23 5.62 5.98
C ILE A 30 12.92 4.15 5.63
N SER A 31 13.50 3.21 6.38
CA SER A 31 13.29 1.77 6.17
C SER A 31 11.83 1.35 6.41
N LEU A 32 11.15 1.94 7.39
CA LEU A 32 9.74 1.66 7.67
C LEU A 32 8.80 2.13 6.55
N THR A 33 9.14 3.22 5.87
CA THR A 33 8.33 3.75 4.75
C THR A 33 8.44 2.88 3.50
N ALA A 34 9.55 2.14 3.33
CA ALA A 34 9.82 1.30 2.17
C ALA A 34 9.11 -0.06 2.20
N SER A 35 8.71 -0.57 3.36
CA SER A 35 8.08 -1.90 3.50
C SER A 35 6.56 -1.89 3.44
N ASN A 36 5.93 -0.73 3.38
CA ASN A 36 4.47 -0.62 3.31
C ASN A 36 4.04 -0.78 1.85
N GLY A 37 4.01 -2.02 1.38
CA GLY A 37 3.36 -2.35 0.12
C GLY A 37 1.90 -1.87 0.19
N ILE A 38 1.57 -0.81 -0.56
CA ILE A 38 0.20 -0.35 -0.67
C ILE A 38 -0.56 -1.45 -1.38
N HIS A 39 -1.39 -2.18 -0.63
CA HIS A 39 -2.20 -3.26 -1.17
C HIS A 39 -3.26 -2.63 -2.08
N GLN A 40 -2.96 -2.52 -3.37
CA GLN A 40 -3.93 -2.03 -4.34
C GLN A 40 -5.05 -3.07 -4.48
N PRO A 41 -6.32 -2.64 -4.55
CA PRO A 41 -7.42 -3.54 -4.89
C PRO A 41 -7.10 -4.25 -6.20
N GLN A 42 -7.42 -5.54 -6.29
CA GLN A 42 -7.32 -6.23 -7.57
C GLN A 42 -8.49 -5.77 -8.47
N PRO A 43 -8.28 -5.70 -9.80
CA PRO A 43 -9.39 -5.49 -10.71
C PRO A 43 -10.48 -6.54 -10.50
N TYR A 44 -11.74 -6.12 -10.62
CA TYR A 44 -12.90 -7.01 -10.52
C TYR A 44 -13.93 -6.66 -11.58
N ASN A 45 -14.77 -7.63 -11.93
CA ASN A 45 -15.96 -7.43 -12.73
C ASN A 45 -17.02 -8.42 -12.24
N PHE A 46 -18.19 -7.92 -11.86
CA PHE A 46 -19.33 -8.75 -11.53
C PHE A 46 -20.62 -8.14 -12.07
N GLY A 47 -21.59 -9.01 -12.36
CA GLY A 47 -22.93 -8.58 -12.70
C GLY A 47 -23.94 -9.70 -12.49
N TYR A 48 -25.19 -9.32 -12.29
CA TYR A 48 -26.32 -10.23 -12.14
C TYR A 48 -27.59 -9.64 -12.74
N SER A 49 -28.49 -10.52 -13.16
CA SER A 49 -29.84 -10.18 -13.58
C SER A 49 -30.84 -11.00 -12.78
N ILE A 50 -31.84 -10.32 -12.23
CA ILE A 50 -32.94 -10.90 -11.48
C ILE A 50 -34.17 -10.75 -12.35
N LYS A 51 -34.87 -11.86 -12.61
CA LYS A 51 -36.16 -11.86 -13.31
C LYS A 51 -37.21 -12.44 -12.37
N ASP A 52 -38.21 -11.64 -12.03
CA ASP A 52 -39.34 -12.09 -11.21
C ASP A 52 -40.67 -11.55 -11.76
N HIS A 53 -41.77 -11.89 -11.08
CA HIS A 53 -43.12 -11.44 -11.47
C HIS A 53 -43.31 -9.91 -11.43
N HIS A 54 -42.38 -9.17 -10.83
CA HIS A 54 -42.38 -7.71 -10.68
C HIS A 54 -41.41 -6.99 -11.64
N GLY A 55 -40.80 -7.73 -12.56
CA GLY A 55 -39.94 -7.24 -13.64
C GLY A 55 -38.54 -7.82 -13.60
N GLU A 56 -37.69 -7.33 -14.50
CA GLU A 56 -36.27 -7.63 -14.53
C GLU A 56 -35.47 -6.47 -13.92
N GLN A 57 -34.47 -6.83 -13.12
CA GLN A 57 -33.45 -5.93 -12.59
C GLN A 57 -32.09 -6.44 -13.05
N HIS A 58 -31.19 -5.54 -13.42
CA HIS A 58 -29.82 -5.89 -13.76
C HIS A 58 -28.83 -4.94 -13.08
N ARG A 59 -27.70 -5.52 -12.67
CA ARG A 59 -26.57 -4.82 -12.07
C ARG A 59 -25.29 -5.32 -12.72
N GLU A 60 -24.44 -4.39 -13.13
CA GLU A 60 -23.08 -4.66 -13.60
C GLU A 60 -22.12 -3.63 -12.99
N GLU A 61 -20.96 -4.07 -12.53
CA GLU A 61 -19.93 -3.21 -11.97
C GLU A 61 -18.54 -3.80 -12.21
N SER A 62 -17.59 -2.95 -12.59
CA SER A 62 -16.19 -3.31 -12.71
C SER A 62 -15.28 -2.25 -12.10
N GLY A 63 -14.22 -2.71 -11.44
CA GLY A 63 -13.16 -1.87 -10.87
C GLY A 63 -11.81 -2.19 -11.51
N ASN A 64 -11.01 -1.17 -11.81
CA ASN A 64 -9.71 -1.35 -12.47
C ASN A 64 -8.54 -1.59 -11.49
N GLY A 65 -8.81 -1.76 -10.20
CA GLY A 65 -7.79 -1.92 -9.16
C GLY A 65 -6.99 -0.66 -8.82
N ALA A 66 -7.13 0.41 -9.60
CA ALA A 66 -6.49 1.71 -9.39
C ALA A 66 -7.47 2.76 -8.80
N GLY A 67 -8.62 2.32 -8.29
CA GLY A 67 -9.64 3.17 -7.66
C GLY A 67 -10.72 3.70 -8.60
N ALA A 68 -10.66 3.40 -9.91
CA ALA A 68 -11.77 3.70 -10.81
C ALA A 68 -12.77 2.55 -10.83
N VAL A 69 -14.05 2.88 -10.70
CA VAL A 69 -15.18 1.94 -10.72
C VAL A 69 -16.21 2.45 -11.72
N VAL A 70 -16.59 1.59 -12.66
CA VAL A 70 -17.68 1.85 -13.60
C VAL A 70 -18.78 0.83 -13.37
N GLY A 71 -20.04 1.25 -13.48
CA GLY A 71 -21.16 0.35 -13.25
C GLY A 71 -22.44 0.82 -13.88
N ASN A 72 -23.31 -0.13 -14.20
CA ASN A 72 -24.60 0.08 -14.82
C ASN A 72 -25.67 -0.64 -14.00
N PHE A 73 -26.72 0.09 -13.64
CA PHE A 73 -27.82 -0.41 -12.82
C PHE A 73 -29.13 -0.08 -13.52
N GLY A 74 -30.06 -1.02 -13.61
CA GLY A 74 -31.32 -0.76 -14.29
C GLY A 74 -32.41 -1.76 -13.99
N ASP A 75 -33.62 -1.37 -14.34
CA ASP A 75 -34.80 -2.22 -14.34
C ASP A 75 -35.60 -2.03 -15.64
N ASP A 76 -36.56 -2.91 -15.87
CA ASP A 76 -37.47 -2.84 -17.03
C ASP A 76 -38.34 -1.58 -17.07
N ARG A 77 -38.38 -0.84 -15.96
CA ARG A 77 -39.16 0.40 -15.81
C ARG A 77 -38.38 1.61 -16.32
N GLY A 78 -37.16 1.41 -16.81
CA GLY A 78 -36.34 2.42 -17.47
C GLY A 78 -35.46 3.24 -16.52
N PHE A 79 -35.33 2.84 -15.25
CA PHE A 79 -34.45 3.54 -14.32
C PHE A 79 -33.00 3.05 -14.46
N ALA A 80 -32.34 3.42 -15.56
CA ALA A 80 -30.91 3.18 -15.74
C ALA A 80 -30.06 4.25 -15.02
N ARG A 81 -29.05 3.81 -14.26
CA ARG A 81 -28.02 4.67 -13.66
C ARG A 81 -26.64 4.14 -14.03
N GLN A 82 -25.81 5.03 -14.55
CA GLN A 82 -24.40 4.75 -14.86
C GLN A 82 -23.50 5.47 -13.86
N VAL A 83 -22.46 4.78 -13.40
CA VAL A 83 -21.35 5.36 -12.64
C VAL A 83 -20.12 5.37 -13.56
N ASN A 84 -19.45 6.53 -13.64
CA ASN A 84 -18.22 6.78 -14.40
C ASN A 84 -17.09 7.23 -13.48
#